data_AF-A0A512J5G2-F1
#
_entry.id   AF-A0A512J5G2-F1
#
_cell.length_a   1.000
_cell.length_b   1.000
_cell.length_c   1.000
_cell.angle_alpha   90.00
_cell.angle_beta   90.00
_cell.angle_gamma   90.00
#
_symmetry.space_group_name_H-M   'P 1'
#
loop_
_entity.id
_entity.type
_entity.pdbx_description
1 polymer ?
#
loop_
_entity_poly.entity_id
_entity_poly.type
_entity_poly.pdbx_seq_one_letter_code
_entity_poly.pdbx_strand_id
1 'polypeptide(L)' 'MASTPSQQWDEGKAAKRAGKPDTANPYEAGSQESADWLDGFTSDEPEQNVDRPERGEG' A
#
# COMPACT_ATOMS: atom_id res chain seq x y z
N MET A 1 -9.33 2.24 -17.54
CA MET A 1 -8.05 1.74 -18.07
C MET A 1 -7.22 1.40 -16.84
N ALA A 2 -6.84 0.14 -16.65
CA ALA A 2 -5.96 -0.21 -15.53
C ALA A 2 -4.59 0.40 -15.84
N SER A 3 -4.18 1.40 -15.05
CA SER A 3 -2.84 2.00 -15.17
C SER A 3 -1.83 0.89 -14.95
N THR A 4 -0.96 0.66 -15.93
CA THR A 4 0.16 -0.28 -15.79
C THR A 4 0.95 0.12 -14.55
N PRO A 5 1.27 -0.81 -13.63
CA PRO A 5 2.02 -0.48 -12.43
C PRO A 5 3.37 0.13 -12.84
N SER A 6 3.63 1.32 -12.33
CA SER A 6 4.89 2.05 -12.48
C SER A 6 5.95 1.46 -11.53
N GLN A 7 7.23 1.72 -11.78
CA GLN A 7 8.28 1.18 -10.92
C GLN A 7 8.11 1.63 -9.45
N GLN A 8 7.69 2.89 -9.27
CA GLN A 8 7.37 3.51 -7.99
C GLN A 8 6.33 2.70 -7.22
N TRP A 9 5.29 2.22 -7.92
CA TRP A 9 4.24 1.40 -7.34
C TRP A 9 4.77 0.07 -6.79
N ASP A 10 5.63 -0.62 -7.53
CA ASP A 10 6.27 -1.85 -7.05
C ASP A 10 7.21 -1.59 -5.86
N GLU A 11 7.93 -0.46 -5.88
CA GLU A 11 8.77 -0.01 -4.77
C GLU A 11 7.95 0.27 -3.49
N GLY A 12 6.78 0.91 -3.63
CA GLY A 12 5.85 1.15 -2.52
C GLY A 12 5.32 -0.14 -1.92
N LYS A 13 4.89 -1.07 -2.78
CA LYS A 13 4.43 -2.40 -2.37
C LYS A 13 5.52 -3.18 -1.64
N ALA A 14 6.76 -3.14 -2.15
CA ALA A 14 7.90 -3.77 -1.49
C ALA A 14 8.20 -3.14 -0.12
N ALA A 15 8.09 -1.81 -0.01
CA ALA A 15 8.30 -1.09 1.26
C ALA A 15 7.26 -1.49 2.32
N LYS A 16 5.98 -1.60 1.95
CA LYS A 16 4.91 -2.10 2.84
C LYS A 16 5.18 -3.53 3.29
N ARG A 17 5.54 -4.42 2.37
CA ARG A 17 5.91 -5.82 2.67
C ARG A 17 7.13 -5.94 3.57
N ALA A 18 8.06 -5.00 3.47
CA ALA A 18 9.21 -4.89 4.36
C ALA A 18 8.88 -4.24 5.72
N GLY A 19 7.63 -3.82 5.96
CA GLY A 19 7.20 -3.16 7.20
C GLY A 19 7.75 -1.75 7.38
N LYS A 20 8.14 -1.07 6.30
CA LYS A 20 8.62 0.31 6.35
C LYS A 20 7.46 1.30 6.50
N PRO A 21 7.67 2.47 7.13
CA PRO A 21 6.68 3.55 7.15
C PRO A 21 6.57 4.25 5.78
N ASP A 22 5.49 4.99 5.55
CA ASP A 22 5.29 5.82 4.36
C ASP A 22 6.36 6.94 4.23
N THR A 23 6.95 7.36 5.36
CA THR A 23 8.10 8.28 5.38
C THR A 23 9.37 7.70 4.75
N ALA A 24 9.38 6.42 4.40
CA ALA A 24 10.45 5.80 3.63
C ALA A 24 10.35 6.08 2.12
N ASN A 25 9.29 6.76 1.69
CA ASN A 25 9.13 7.25 0.32
C ASN A 25 10.28 8.20 -0.04
N PRO A 26 11.12 7.87 -1.04
CA PRO A 26 12.24 8.71 -1.44
C PRO A 26 11.84 9.91 -2.32
N TYR A 27 10.60 9.95 -2.80
CA TYR A 27 10.12 10.96 -3.74
C TYR A 27 9.54 12.18 -3.01
N GLU A 28 9.65 13.35 -3.63
CA GLU A 28 9.09 14.59 -3.09
C GLU A 28 7.58 14.48 -2.87
N ALA A 29 7.12 14.87 -1.67
CA ALA A 29 5.72 14.83 -1.32
C ALA A 29 4.89 15.73 -2.26
N GLY A 30 3.88 15.15 -2.89
CA GLY A 30 3.03 15.84 -3.87
C GLY A 30 3.46 15.66 -5.33
N SER A 31 4.60 15.01 -5.60
CA SER A 31 4.99 14.60 -6.96
C SER A 31 4.23 13.34 -7.41
N GLN A 32 4.11 13.16 -8.73
CA GLN A 32 3.46 11.99 -9.32
C GLN A 32 4.14 10.69 -8.87
N GLU A 33 5.48 10.65 -8.81
CA GLU A 33 6.19 9.46 -8.34
C GLU A 33 5.85 9.08 -6.90
N SER A 34 5.64 10.10 -6.05
CA SER A 34 5.27 9.93 -4.65
C SER A 34 3.84 9.39 -4.54
N ALA A 35 2.92 9.83 -5.41
CA ALA A 35 1.56 9.31 -5.50
C ALA A 35 1.53 7.84 -5.95
N ASP A 36 2.27 7.49 -7.00
CA ASP A 36 2.38 6.11 -7.49
C ASP A 36 2.99 5.17 -6.43
N TRP A 37 4.02 5.63 -5.70
CA TRP A 37 4.61 4.86 -4.61
C TRP A 37 3.63 4.62 -3.47
N LEU A 38 2.88 5.65 -3.06
CA LEU A 38 1.87 5.54 -2.00
C LEU A 38 0.69 4.64 -2.41
N ASP A 39 0.30 4.66 -3.68
CA ASP A 39 -0.72 3.76 -4.23
C ASP A 39 -0.27 2.29 -4.07
N GLY A 40 0.96 1.97 -4.46
CA GLY A 40 1.52 0.64 -4.28
C GLY A 40 1.72 0.24 -2.81
N PHE A 41 2.14 1.19 -1.96
CA PHE A 41 2.31 0.98 -0.52
C PHE A 41 0.99 0.66 0.19
N THR A 42 -0.12 1.21 -0.29
CA THR A 42 -1.47 0.96 0.24
C THR A 42 -2.21 -0.16 -0.50
N SER A 43 -1.70 -0.61 -1.66
CA SER A 43 -2.34 -1.64 -2.49
C SER A 43 -2.41 -3.03 -1.83
N ASP A 44 -1.49 -3.36 -0.93
CA ASP A 44 -1.45 -4.65 -0.22
C ASP A 44 -2.10 -4.53 1.17
N GLU A 45 -2.73 -3.39 1.51
CA GLU A 45 -3.66 -3.39 2.64
C GLU A 45 -4.77 -4.37 2.27
N PRO A 46 -4.90 -5.53 2.93
CA PRO A 46 -6.09 -6.31 2.76
C PRO A 46 -7.23 -5.34 3.03
N GLU A 47 -8.21 -5.28 2.11
CA GLU A 47 -9.54 -4.80 2.46
C GLU A 47 -9.79 -5.26 3.87
N GLN A 48 -10.28 -4.36 4.73
CA GLN A 48 -10.54 -4.53 6.15
C GLN A 48 -11.51 -5.70 6.43
N ASN A 49 -11.18 -6.91 5.99
CA ASN A 49 -11.51 -8.18 6.55
C ASN A 49 -10.55 -8.31 7.74
N VAL A 50 -10.67 -7.35 8.67
CA VAL A 50 -10.79 -7.74 10.07
C VAL A 50 -11.77 -8.89 10.01
N ASP A 51 -11.21 -10.09 10.08
CA ASP A 51 -11.83 -11.27 10.62
C ASP A 51 -12.35 -10.80 11.98
N ARG A 52 -13.50 -10.11 11.96
CA ARG A 52 -14.36 -9.97 13.12
C ARG A 52 -14.56 -11.43 13.44
N PRO A 53 -14.05 -11.94 14.57
CA PRO A 53 -14.40 -13.28 14.94
C PRO A 53 -15.93 -13.29 14.92
N GLU A 54 -16.51 -14.05 13.99
CA GLU A 54 -17.90 -14.41 14.10
C GLU A 54 -17.99 -14.91 15.53
N ARG A 55 -18.72 -14.15 16.36
CA ARG A 55 -19.04 -14.58 17.72
C ARG A 55 -19.93 -15.79 17.52
N GLY A 56 -19.29 -16.93 17.32
CA GLY A 56 -19.87 -18.24 17.48
C GLY A 56 -20.30 -18.34 18.94
N GLU A 57 -21.62 -18.45 19.07
CA GLU A 57 -22.32 -19.30 20.04
C GLU A 57 -22.19 -19.00 21.54
N GLY A 58 -23.38 -18.91 22.15
CA GLY A 58 -23.66 -18.75 23.58
C GLY A 58 -25.12 -18.45 23.77
#